data_AF-A0A0B4CTK8-F1
#
_entry.id   AF-A0A0B4CTK8-F1
#
_cell.length_a   1.000
_cell.length_b   1.000
_cell.length_c   1.000
_cell.angle_alpha   90.00
_cell.angle_beta   90.00
_cell.angle_gamma   90.00
#
_symmetry.space_group_name_H-M   'P 1'
#
loop_
_entity.id
_entity.type
_entity.pdbx_description
1 polymer ?
#
loop_
_entity_poly.entity_id
_entity_poly.type
_entity_poly.pdbx_seq_one_letter_code
_entity_poly.pdbx_strand_id
1 'polypeptide(L)' 'MFLWAAAAVFAVFFANVALGAFGGGGFLGDVGEMLVLFTASILFVAGILKREADHKNNNGS' A
#
# COMPACT_ATOMS: atom_id res chain seq x y z
N MET A 1 -1.40 9.40 8.06
CA MET A 1 -2.62 8.64 7.71
C MET A 1 -2.44 7.79 6.46
N PHE A 2 -2.00 8.35 5.32
CA PHE A 2 -1.79 7.60 4.08
C PHE A 2 -0.76 6.46 4.18
N LEU A 3 0.32 6.61 4.95
CA LEU A 3 1.32 5.54 5.14
C LEU A 3 0.74 4.31 5.86
N TRP A 4 -0.11 4.52 6.87
CA TRP A 4 -0.80 3.42 7.56
C TRP A 4 -1.81 2.72 6.64
N ALA A 5 -2.52 3.49 5.81
CA ALA A 5 -3.41 2.93 4.79
C ALA A 5 -2.63 2.12 3.75
N ALA A 6 -1.51 2.64 3.25
CA ALA A 6 -0.64 1.92 2.32
C ALA A 6 -0.12 0.59 2.91
N ALA A 7 0.32 0.62 4.18
CA ALA A 7 0.76 -0.58 4.88
C ALA A 7 -0.36 -1.62 5.04
N ALA A 8 -1.58 -1.19 5.37
CA ALA A 8 -2.74 -2.07 5.48
C ALA A 8 -3.10 -2.71 4.13
N VAL A 9 -3.16 -1.92 3.05
CA VAL A 9 -3.45 -2.42 1.69
C VAL A 9 -2.37 -3.39 1.22
N PHE A 10 -1.10 -3.08 1.50
CA PHE A 10 0.01 -3.99 1.20
C PHE A 10 -0.09 -5.31 1.97
N ALA A 11 -0.48 -5.27 3.26
CA ALA A 11 -0.67 -6.48 4.06
C ALA A 11 -1.79 -7.37 3.51
N VAL A 12 -2.88 -6.78 2.98
CA VAL A 12 -3.96 -7.53 2.31
C VAL A 12 -3.43 -8.24 1.06
N PHE A 13 -2.67 -7.53 0.21
CA PHE A 13 -2.03 -8.15 -0.95
C PHE A 13 -1.10 -9.31 -0.53
N PHE A 14 -0.24 -9.07 0.45
CA PHE A 14 0.71 -10.07 0.93
C PHE A 14 0.01 -11.32 1.47
N ALA A 15 -1.07 -11.14 2.24
CA ALA A 15 -1.87 -12.24 2.75
C ALA A 15 -2.52 -13.05 1.61
N ASN A 16 -3.04 -12.38 0.57
CA ASN A 16 -3.65 -13.06 -0.57
C ASN A 16 -2.63 -13.92 -1.34
N VAL A 17 -1.45 -13.35 -1.63
CA VAL A 17 -0.35 -14.07 -2.29
C VAL A 17 0.13 -15.23 -1.45
N ALA A 18 0.30 -15.03 -0.14
CA ALA A 18 0.73 -16.08 0.78
C ALA A 18 -0.27 -17.24 0.80
N LEU A 19 -1.58 -16.96 0.92
CA LEU A 19 -2.62 -17.99 0.88
C LEU A 19 -2.59 -18.79 -0.42
N GLY A 20 -2.49 -18.08 -1.56
CA GLY A 20 -2.36 -18.72 -2.88
C GLY A 20 -1.12 -19.62 -2.99
N ALA A 21 0.02 -19.19 -2.45
CA ALA A 21 1.27 -19.96 -2.44
C ALA A 21 1.20 -21.22 -1.57
N PHE A 22 0.42 -21.19 -0.47
CA PHE A 22 0.19 -22.36 0.38
C PHE A 22 -0.86 -23.34 -0.16
N GLY A 23 -1.41 -23.11 -1.37
CA GLY A 23 -2.34 -24.01 -2.04
C GLY A 23 -3.82 -23.81 -1.66
N GLY A 24 -4.13 -22.83 -0.80
CA GLY A 24 -5.48 -22.33 -0.62
C GLY A 24 -5.74 -21.24 -1.65
N GLY A 25 -6.46 -21.55 -2.74
CA GLY A 25 -6.66 -20.62 -3.85
C GLY A 25 -6.93 -19.18 -3.39
N GLY A 26 -6.09 -18.25 -3.87
CA GLY A 26 -6.17 -16.83 -3.48
C GLY A 26 -7.54 -16.24 -3.79
N PHE A 27 -8.02 -15.36 -2.91
CA PHE A 27 -9.32 -14.71 -3.08
C PHE A 27 -9.31 -13.71 -4.25
N LEU A 28 -8.19 -12.99 -4.42
CA LEU A 28 -7.92 -12.20 -5.61
C LEU A 28 -7.14 -13.04 -6.63
N GLY A 29 -7.51 -12.96 -7.91
CA GLY A 29 -6.69 -13.44 -9.02
C GLY A 29 -5.61 -12.41 -9.42
N ASP A 30 -4.70 -12.81 -10.31
CA ASP A 30 -3.52 -12.03 -10.76
C ASP A 30 -3.81 -10.54 -11.03
N VAL A 31 -4.87 -10.24 -11.79
CA VAL A 31 -5.23 -8.85 -12.11
C VAL A 31 -5.64 -8.07 -10.87
N GLY A 32 -6.38 -8.70 -9.95
CA GLY A 32 -6.79 -8.09 -8.69
C GLY A 32 -5.57 -7.79 -7.81
N GLU A 33 -4.65 -8.74 -7.71
CA GLU A 33 -3.41 -8.57 -6.95
C GLU A 33 -2.57 -7.39 -7.46
N MET A 34 -2.42 -7.26 -8.78
CA MET A 34 -1.75 -6.12 -9.42
C MET A 34 -2.42 -4.78 -9.08
N LEU A 35 -3.75 -4.71 -9.10
CA LEU A 35 -4.50 -3.50 -8.77
C LEU A 35 -4.36 -3.10 -7.28
N VAL A 36 -4.32 -4.08 -6.37
CA VAL A 36 -4.11 -3.83 -4.94
C VAL A 36 -2.70 -3.29 -4.69
N LEU A 37 -1.67 -3.90 -5.28
CA LEU A 37 -0.30 -3.36 -5.21
C LEU A 37 -0.18 -1.96 -5.79
N PHE A 38 -0.85 -1.71 -6.91
CA PHE A 38 -0.86 -0.38 -7.53
C PHE A 38 -1.52 0.65 -6.62
N THR A 39 -2.61 0.30 -5.95
CA THR A 39 -3.26 1.18 -4.97
C THR A 39 -2.34 1.43 -3.76
N ALA A 40 -1.66 0.38 -3.26
CA ALA A 40 -0.71 0.51 -2.17
C ALA A 40 0.45 1.46 -2.53
N SER A 41 0.99 1.38 -3.75
CA SER A 41 2.08 2.24 -4.20
C SER A 41 1.64 3.70 -4.33
N ILE A 42 0.45 3.97 -4.87
CA ILE A 42 -0.11 5.33 -4.93
C ILE A 42 -0.27 5.92 -3.52
N LEU A 43 -0.86 5.16 -2.59
CA LEU A 43 -1.05 5.62 -1.21
C LEU A 43 0.28 5.87 -0.50
N PHE A 44 1.28 5.03 -0.76
CA PHE A 44 2.62 5.21 -0.23
C PHE A 44 3.25 6.50 -0.75
N VAL A 45 3.28 6.71 -2.07
CA VAL A 45 3.83 7.94 -2.68
C VAL A 45 3.11 9.18 -2.18
N ALA A 46 1.77 9.17 -2.18
CA ALA A 46 0.97 10.29 -1.64
C ALA A 46 1.29 10.55 -0.15
N GLY A 47 1.50 9.49 0.63
CA GLY A 47 1.90 9.59 2.03
C GLY A 47 3.29 10.18 2.23
N ILE A 48 4.26 9.82 1.39
CA ILE A 48 5.61 10.40 1.40
C ILE A 48 5.56 11.87 1.01
N LEU A 49 4.91 12.23 -0.10
CA LEU A 49 4.78 13.62 -0.53
C LEU A 49 4.11 14.50 0.54
N LYS A 50 3.08 13.97 1.22
CA LYS A 50 2.46 14.68 2.34
C LYS A 50 3.43 14.88 3.50
N ARG A 51 4.21 13.85 3.86
CA ARG A 51 5.21 13.94 4.93
C ARG A 51 6.31 14.96 4.60
N GLU A 52 6.77 15.00 3.35
CA GLU A 52 7.75 15.97 2.87
C GLU A 52 7.19 17.40 2.88
N ALA A 53 5.96 17.60 2.43
CA ALA A 53 5.29 18.90 2.46
C ALA A 53 5.10 19.42 3.89
N ASP A 54 4.67 18.55 4.82
CA ASP A 54 4.54 18.90 6.24
C ASP A 54 5.91 19.30 6.83
N HIS A 55 6.98 18.57 6.52
CA HIS A 55 8.35 18.92 6.96
C HIS A 55 8.82 20.27 6.41
N LYS A 56 8.52 20.59 5.15
CA LYS A 56 8.91 21.88 4.54
C LYS A 56 8.15 23.05 5.17
N ASN A 57 6.88 22.88 5.52
CA ASN A 57 6.09 23.91 6.19
C ASN A 57 6.59 24.20 7.62
N ASN A 58 7.05 23.17 8.34
CA ASN A 58 7.52 23.29 9.72
C ASN A 58 8.94 23.88 9.87
N ASN A 59 9.71 23.99 8.78
CA ASN A 59 11.06 24.57 8.77
C ASN A 59 11.12 26.01 8.22
N GLY A 60 9.96 26.63 7.99
CA GLY A 60 9.80 27.99 7.47
C GLY A 60 9.39 29.04 8.50
N SER A 61 9.60 28.79 9.80
CA SER A 61 9.39 29.75 10.90
C SER A 61 10.71 30.15 11.55
#